data_AF-A0AAN8CG69-F1
#
_entry.id   AF-A0AAN8CG69-F1
#
_cell.length_a   1.000
_cell.length_b   1.000
_cell.length_c   1.000
_cell.angle_alpha   90.00
_cell.angle_beta   90.00
_cell.angle_gamma   90.00
#
_symmetry.space_group_name_H-M   'P 1'
#
loop_
_entity.id
_entity.type
_entity.pdbx_description
1 polymer ?
#
loop_
_entity_poly.entity_id
_entity_poly.type
_entity_poly.pdbx_seq_one_letter_code
_entity_poly.pdbx_strand_id
1 'polypeptide(L)'
;MQVFQGSALQTNELFTLNESIRWLLKTEMGSFITDYFQNQLLTRGLSEVLDQVQLHSGDEQLVVLGNVWDRFFTEILPTLQAIFYPVQGQELSVRQISLLAFRDLVLLKLHLQDDLRTASFVPAAVKQMLLVLQGVHDAPSLEFCQLERLVEVVVTPFIRDALLTDPPRHQEMRAPPPGDALSLGPLVETEGEAYLEKTGGVRRHTVANVHCDEGGVTFMLGAGPMAPKGGRRGVTCR
;
A
#
# COMPACT_ATOMS: atom_id res chain seq x y z
N MET A 1 -18.95 10.56 -16.69
CA MET A 1 -19.03 9.23 -17.39
C MET A 1 -19.88 8.28 -16.55
N GLN A 2 -20.73 7.40 -17.10
CA GLN A 2 -21.76 6.66 -16.31
C GLN A 2 -21.21 5.91 -15.08
N VAL A 3 -20.04 5.26 -15.19
CA VAL A 3 -19.41 4.52 -14.08
C VAL A 3 -19.00 5.44 -12.91
N PHE A 4 -18.57 6.67 -13.20
CA PHE A 4 -18.16 7.64 -12.17
C PHE A 4 -19.34 8.41 -11.56
N GLN A 5 -20.53 8.26 -12.14
CA GLN A 5 -21.77 8.87 -11.64
C GLN A 5 -22.52 7.93 -10.67
N GLY A 6 -21.96 6.75 -10.36
CA GLY A 6 -22.61 5.73 -9.51
C GLY A 6 -23.75 5.00 -10.23
N SER A 7 -23.88 5.17 -11.55
CA SER A 7 -24.90 4.47 -12.32
C SER A 7 -24.53 2.99 -12.41
N ALA A 8 -25.42 2.12 -11.91
CA ALA A 8 -25.25 0.69 -12.07
C ALA A 8 -25.23 0.31 -13.55
N LEU A 9 -24.37 -0.65 -13.91
CA LEU A 9 -24.36 -1.23 -15.26
C LEU A 9 -25.71 -1.88 -15.57
N GLN A 10 -26.17 -1.73 -16.80
CA GLN A 10 -27.41 -2.37 -17.24
C GLN A 10 -27.24 -3.89 -17.34
N THR A 11 -28.37 -4.62 -17.31
CA THR A 11 -28.37 -6.08 -17.48
C THR A 11 -27.66 -6.47 -18.78
N ASN A 12 -26.71 -7.41 -18.71
CA ASN A 12 -25.84 -7.88 -19.82
C ASN A 12 -24.82 -6.87 -20.38
N GLU A 13 -24.79 -5.63 -19.90
CA GLU A 13 -23.80 -4.64 -20.35
C GLU A 13 -22.38 -5.09 -19.96
N LEU A 14 -22.20 -5.52 -18.71
CA LEU A 14 -20.92 -6.04 -18.22
C LEU A 14 -20.42 -7.24 -19.02
N PHE A 15 -21.31 -8.15 -19.41
CA PHE A 15 -20.96 -9.30 -20.24
C PHE A 15 -20.50 -8.86 -21.63
N THR A 16 -21.28 -7.99 -22.26
CA THR A 16 -20.98 -7.44 -23.60
C THR A 16 -19.62 -6.73 -23.59
N LEU A 17 -19.37 -5.89 -22.60
CA LEU A 17 -18.13 -5.14 -22.47
C LEU A 17 -16.93 -6.07 -22.22
N ASN A 18 -17.10 -7.10 -21.37
CA ASN A 18 -16.07 -8.12 -21.16
C ASN A 18 -15.74 -8.91 -22.44
N GLU A 19 -16.73 -9.27 -23.25
CA GLU A 19 -16.50 -9.89 -24.55
C GLU A 19 -15.77 -8.92 -25.48
N SER A 20 -16.22 -7.66 -25.59
CA SER A 20 -15.57 -6.65 -26.43
C SER A 20 -14.09 -6.46 -26.06
N ILE A 21 -13.77 -6.40 -24.76
CA ILE A 21 -12.38 -6.30 -24.28
C ILE A 21 -11.60 -7.57 -24.65
N ARG A 22 -12.18 -8.76 -24.47
CA ARG A 22 -11.53 -10.02 -24.89
C ARG A 22 -11.27 -10.10 -26.38
N TRP A 23 -12.17 -9.57 -27.20
CA TRP A 23 -11.96 -9.47 -28.65
C TRP A 23 -10.86 -8.47 -28.98
N LEU A 24 -10.88 -7.29 -28.36
CA LEU A 24 -9.90 -6.23 -28.60
C LEU A 24 -8.47 -6.67 -28.22
N LEU A 25 -8.32 -7.40 -27.11
CA LEU A 25 -7.06 -7.99 -26.68
C LEU A 25 -6.45 -8.97 -27.69
N LYS A 26 -7.26 -9.61 -28.53
CA LYS A 26 -6.77 -10.52 -29.61
C LYS A 26 -6.31 -9.77 -30.85
N THR A 27 -6.55 -8.47 -30.92
CA THR A 27 -6.14 -7.61 -32.04
C THR A 27 -4.90 -6.80 -31.68
N GLU A 28 -4.31 -6.14 -32.67
CA GLU A 28 -3.24 -5.16 -32.47
C GLU A 28 -3.64 -4.00 -31.56
N MET A 29 -4.96 -3.79 -31.34
CA MET A 29 -5.47 -2.71 -30.50
C MET A 29 -5.44 -3.03 -28.99
N GLY A 30 -5.10 -4.27 -28.61
CA GLY A 30 -5.09 -4.71 -27.22
C GLY A 30 -4.13 -3.92 -26.32
N SER A 31 -3.02 -3.43 -26.86
CA SER A 31 -2.02 -2.63 -26.14
C SER A 31 -2.53 -1.24 -25.76
N PHE A 32 -3.50 -0.68 -26.49
CA PHE A 32 -4.07 0.65 -26.20
C PHE A 32 -5.13 0.63 -25.11
N ILE A 33 -5.56 -0.54 -24.64
CA ILE A 33 -6.64 -0.64 -23.65
C ILE A 33 -6.23 0.03 -22.33
N THR A 34 -4.99 -0.19 -21.90
CA THR A 34 -4.44 0.43 -20.69
C THR A 34 -4.31 1.94 -20.85
N ASP A 35 -3.88 2.37 -22.04
CA ASP A 35 -3.73 3.79 -22.35
C ASP A 35 -5.09 4.50 -22.36
N TYR A 36 -6.11 3.88 -22.95
CA TYR A 36 -7.50 4.34 -22.87
C TYR A 36 -7.99 4.39 -21.42
N PHE A 37 -7.73 3.34 -20.64
CA PHE A 37 -8.13 3.25 -19.25
C PHE A 37 -7.52 4.38 -18.41
N GLN A 38 -6.22 4.60 -18.52
CA GLN A 38 -5.51 5.65 -17.78
C GLN A 38 -5.85 7.05 -18.31
N ASN A 39 -5.57 7.30 -19.58
CA ASN A 39 -5.55 8.67 -20.12
C ASN A 39 -6.93 9.20 -20.50
N GLN A 40 -7.90 8.33 -20.76
CA GLN A 40 -9.25 8.78 -21.12
C GLN A 40 -10.25 8.53 -19.99
N LEU A 41 -10.34 7.29 -19.51
CA LEU A 41 -11.38 6.91 -18.55
C LEU A 41 -11.08 7.49 -17.15
N LEU A 42 -9.92 7.17 -16.58
CA LEU A 42 -9.53 7.61 -15.25
C LEU A 42 -9.28 9.12 -15.22
N THR A 43 -8.48 9.65 -16.15
CA THR A 43 -8.20 11.11 -16.19
C THR A 43 -9.45 11.95 -16.23
N ARG A 44 -10.42 11.61 -17.10
CA ARG A 44 -11.66 12.36 -17.20
C ARG A 44 -12.55 12.16 -15.97
N GLY A 45 -12.74 10.92 -15.53
CA GLY A 45 -13.62 10.60 -14.40
C GLY A 45 -13.14 11.20 -13.09
N LEU A 46 -11.83 11.14 -12.84
CA LEU A 46 -11.23 11.68 -11.62
C LEU A 46 -11.09 13.21 -11.64
N SER A 47 -10.96 13.84 -12.82
CA SER A 47 -11.03 15.30 -12.92
C SER A 47 -12.41 15.82 -12.49
N GLU A 48 -13.50 15.18 -12.96
CA GLU A 48 -14.87 15.54 -12.54
C GLU A 48 -15.05 15.37 -11.02
N VAL A 49 -14.35 14.41 -10.41
CA VAL A 49 -14.35 14.17 -8.97
C VAL A 49 -13.53 15.22 -8.20
N LEU A 50 -12.34 15.56 -8.69
CA LEU A 50 -11.50 16.60 -8.11
C LEU A 50 -12.26 17.93 -8.08
N ASP A 51 -12.90 18.30 -9.18
CA ASP A 51 -13.68 19.54 -9.30
C ASP A 51 -14.79 19.59 -8.22
N GLN A 52 -15.46 18.47 -7.95
CA GLN A 52 -16.48 18.38 -6.89
C GLN A 52 -15.91 18.61 -5.49
N VAL A 53 -14.72 18.08 -5.20
CA VAL A 53 -14.08 18.25 -3.89
C VAL A 53 -13.56 19.68 -3.72
N GLN A 54 -13.00 20.27 -4.78
CA GLN A 54 -12.44 21.63 -4.76
C GLN A 54 -13.47 22.73 -4.55
N LEU A 55 -14.76 22.44 -4.71
CA LEU A 55 -15.85 23.38 -4.37
C LEU A 55 -15.98 23.64 -2.86
N HIS A 56 -15.36 22.80 -2.03
CA HIS A 56 -15.43 22.86 -0.57
C HIS A 56 -14.06 23.21 0.01
N SER A 57 -14.04 23.78 1.22
CA SER A 57 -12.81 24.20 1.91
C SER A 57 -12.82 23.78 3.39
N GLY A 58 -11.64 23.53 3.97
CA GLY A 58 -11.49 23.17 5.38
C GLY A 58 -12.11 21.81 5.74
N ASP A 59 -12.73 21.71 6.92
CA ASP A 59 -13.30 20.45 7.44
C ASP A 59 -14.36 19.85 6.50
N GLU A 60 -15.15 20.68 5.81
CA GLU A 60 -16.14 20.21 4.83
C GLU A 60 -15.47 19.54 3.62
N GLN A 61 -14.31 20.03 3.18
CA GLN A 61 -13.55 19.42 2.09
C GLN A 61 -13.10 18.01 2.45
N LEU A 62 -12.67 17.77 3.71
CA LEU A 62 -12.28 16.45 4.19
C LEU A 62 -13.47 15.49 4.25
N VAL A 63 -14.64 15.96 4.67
CA VAL A 63 -15.87 15.15 4.69
C VAL A 63 -16.29 14.76 3.27
N VAL A 64 -16.32 15.72 2.34
CA VAL A 64 -16.66 15.46 0.94
C VAL A 64 -15.65 14.53 0.28
N LEU A 65 -14.35 14.72 0.54
CA LEU A 65 -13.29 13.84 0.07
C LEU A 65 -13.48 12.40 0.58
N GLY A 66 -13.85 12.24 1.86
CA GLY A 66 -14.19 10.94 2.43
C GLY A 66 -15.35 10.25 1.71
N ASN A 67 -16.45 10.98 1.47
CA ASN A 67 -17.62 10.45 0.77
C ASN A 67 -17.30 10.05 -0.68
N VAL A 68 -16.52 10.89 -1.37
CA VAL A 68 -16.04 10.64 -2.72
C VAL A 68 -15.15 9.39 -2.76
N TRP A 69 -14.25 9.27 -1.78
CA TRP A 69 -13.38 8.11 -1.65
C TRP A 69 -14.17 6.83 -1.40
N ASP A 70 -15.16 6.84 -0.50
CA ASP A 70 -15.99 5.68 -0.23
C ASP A 70 -16.69 5.22 -1.51
N ARG A 71 -17.36 6.15 -2.22
CA ARG A 71 -17.99 5.84 -3.53
C ARG A 71 -16.97 5.28 -4.52
N PHE A 72 -15.79 5.88 -4.61
CA PHE A 72 -14.74 5.41 -5.50
C PHE A 72 -14.29 3.99 -5.13
N PHE A 73 -14.04 3.72 -3.87
CA PHE A 73 -13.46 2.48 -3.40
C PHE A 73 -14.46 1.31 -3.37
N THR A 74 -15.73 1.58 -3.07
CA THR A 74 -16.77 0.53 -2.92
C THR A 74 -17.59 0.32 -4.18
N GLU A 75 -17.75 1.32 -5.04
CA GLU A 75 -18.61 1.22 -6.23
C GLU A 75 -17.79 1.29 -7.53
N ILE A 76 -17.04 2.38 -7.72
CA ILE A 76 -16.36 2.65 -9.00
C ILE A 76 -15.25 1.62 -9.21
N LEU A 77 -14.35 1.46 -8.25
CA LEU A 77 -13.19 0.59 -8.34
C LEU A 77 -13.59 -0.88 -8.61
N PRO A 78 -14.50 -1.52 -7.87
CA PRO A 78 -14.96 -2.87 -8.19
C PRO A 78 -15.61 -2.97 -9.57
N THR A 79 -16.35 -1.95 -10.00
CA THR A 79 -16.95 -1.91 -11.34
C THR A 79 -15.88 -1.86 -12.42
N LEU A 80 -14.85 -1.01 -12.26
CA LEU A 80 -13.71 -0.95 -13.18
C LEU A 80 -12.96 -2.29 -13.22
N GLN A 81 -12.72 -2.90 -12.06
CA GLN A 81 -12.10 -4.23 -11.98
C GLN A 81 -12.93 -5.30 -12.70
N ALA A 82 -14.26 -5.23 -12.61
CA ALA A 82 -15.16 -6.18 -13.28
C ALA A 82 -15.19 -5.99 -14.80
N ILE A 83 -15.13 -4.74 -15.26
CA ILE A 83 -15.10 -4.40 -16.70
C ILE A 83 -13.78 -4.84 -17.32
N PHE A 84 -12.66 -4.47 -16.69
CA PHE A 84 -11.33 -4.74 -17.22
C PHE A 84 -10.73 -6.06 -16.72
N TYR A 85 -11.54 -6.93 -16.13
CA TYR A 85 -11.14 -8.27 -15.68
C TYR A 85 -10.35 -9.08 -16.72
N PRO A 86 -10.64 -9.02 -18.04
CA PRO A 86 -9.90 -9.79 -19.04
C PRO A 86 -8.47 -9.29 -19.29
N VAL A 87 -8.12 -8.08 -18.83
CA VAL A 87 -6.81 -7.45 -19.05
C VAL A 87 -5.81 -7.94 -17.98
N GLN A 88 -5.60 -9.26 -17.91
CA GLN A 88 -4.68 -9.89 -16.96
C GLN A 88 -3.26 -9.98 -17.53
N GLY A 89 -2.23 -9.91 -16.66
CA GLY A 89 -0.83 -10.09 -17.05
C GLY A 89 -0.05 -8.81 -17.39
N GLN A 90 -0.57 -7.63 -17.03
CA GLN A 90 0.17 -6.37 -17.12
C GLN A 90 1.06 -6.13 -15.89
N GLU A 91 2.00 -5.19 -16.00
CA GLU A 91 2.88 -4.79 -14.89
C GLU A 91 2.10 -4.32 -13.66
N LEU A 92 1.00 -3.58 -13.88
CA LEU A 92 0.11 -3.10 -12.82
C LEU A 92 -1.32 -3.60 -13.06
N SER A 93 -1.97 -4.04 -11.99
CA SER A 93 -3.40 -4.39 -12.01
C SER A 93 -4.28 -3.15 -12.20
N VAL A 94 -5.48 -3.36 -12.76
CA VAL A 94 -6.54 -2.33 -12.87
C VAL A 94 -6.75 -1.60 -11.54
N ARG A 95 -6.67 -2.35 -10.42
CA ARG A 95 -6.77 -1.80 -9.07
C ARG A 95 -5.63 -0.84 -8.76
N GLN A 96 -4.38 -1.26 -8.95
CA GLN A 96 -3.20 -0.42 -8.67
C GLN A 96 -3.23 0.84 -9.53
N ILE A 97 -3.51 0.70 -10.83
CA ILE A 97 -3.61 1.83 -11.77
C ILE A 97 -4.69 2.82 -11.30
N SER A 98 -5.86 2.33 -10.91
CA SER A 98 -6.96 3.19 -10.43
C SER A 98 -6.59 3.93 -9.13
N LEU A 99 -5.93 3.24 -8.20
CA LEU A 99 -5.51 3.82 -6.92
C LEU A 99 -4.40 4.86 -7.10
N LEU A 100 -3.41 4.58 -7.96
CA LEU A 100 -2.38 5.55 -8.34
C LEU A 100 -2.99 6.78 -9.02
N ALA A 101 -3.92 6.58 -9.95
CA ALA A 101 -4.61 7.69 -10.59
C ALA A 101 -5.40 8.53 -9.58
N PHE A 102 -6.09 7.92 -8.62
CA PHE A 102 -6.78 8.66 -7.55
C PHE A 102 -5.78 9.48 -6.71
N ARG A 103 -4.64 8.89 -6.35
CA ARG A 103 -3.55 9.59 -5.63
C ARG A 103 -3.08 10.81 -6.43
N ASP A 104 -2.73 10.62 -7.69
CA ASP A 104 -2.02 11.64 -8.49
C ASP A 104 -2.95 12.72 -9.03
N LEU A 105 -4.18 12.36 -9.39
CA LEU A 105 -5.14 13.26 -10.01
C LEU A 105 -6.10 13.91 -9.01
N VAL A 106 -6.36 13.28 -7.87
CA VAL A 106 -7.27 13.84 -6.85
C VAL A 106 -6.49 14.26 -5.62
N LEU A 107 -5.91 13.30 -4.89
CA LEU A 107 -5.33 13.56 -3.57
C LEU A 107 -4.21 14.61 -3.62
N LEU A 108 -3.22 14.42 -4.50
CA LEU A 108 -2.05 15.29 -4.58
C LEU A 108 -2.34 16.64 -5.26
N LYS A 109 -3.50 16.77 -5.91
CA LYS A 109 -3.99 18.05 -6.44
C LYS A 109 -4.71 18.89 -5.40
N LEU A 110 -5.07 18.29 -4.27
CA LEU A 110 -5.68 18.99 -3.14
C LEU A 110 -4.57 19.42 -2.16
N HIS A 111 -4.68 20.64 -1.61
CA HIS A 111 -3.72 21.18 -0.63
C HIS A 111 -4.00 20.69 0.80
N LEU A 112 -4.26 19.39 0.96
CA LEU A 112 -4.80 18.79 2.21
C LEU A 112 -3.87 18.85 3.41
N GLN A 113 -2.59 19.20 3.23
CA GLN A 113 -1.62 19.16 4.32
C GLN A 113 -1.98 20.16 5.43
N ASP A 114 -2.39 21.37 5.07
CA ASP A 114 -2.76 22.41 6.03
C ASP A 114 -4.17 22.16 6.60
N ASP A 115 -5.08 21.65 5.76
CA ASP A 115 -6.42 21.25 6.18
C ASP A 115 -6.35 20.13 7.22
N LEU A 116 -5.55 19.08 7.00
CA LEU A 116 -5.39 17.97 7.95
C LEU A 116 -4.72 18.38 9.26
N ARG A 117 -3.83 19.38 9.24
CA ARG A 117 -3.17 19.90 10.45
C ARG A 117 -4.10 20.77 11.29
N THR A 118 -4.96 21.52 10.64
CA THR A 118 -5.89 22.47 11.28
C THR A 118 -7.24 21.82 11.59
N ALA A 119 -7.52 20.67 10.97
CA ALA A 119 -8.80 19.98 11.10
C ALA A 119 -9.12 19.63 12.54
N SER A 120 -10.33 19.97 12.94
CA SER A 120 -10.88 19.57 14.23
C SER A 120 -11.14 18.06 14.28
N PHE A 121 -11.46 17.46 13.12
CA PHE A 121 -11.80 16.07 12.97
C PHE A 121 -11.41 15.56 11.57
N VAL A 122 -10.70 14.43 11.53
CA VAL A 122 -10.38 13.74 10.26
C VAL A 122 -11.30 12.53 10.09
N PRO A 123 -12.15 12.48 9.04
CA PRO A 123 -13.04 11.35 8.79
C PRO A 123 -12.30 10.01 8.67
N ALA A 124 -12.90 8.92 9.15
CA ALA A 124 -12.30 7.59 9.09
C ALA A 124 -12.00 7.14 7.66
N ALA A 125 -12.88 7.49 6.70
CA ALA A 125 -12.69 7.24 5.27
C ALA A 125 -11.40 7.88 4.74
N VAL A 126 -11.08 9.12 5.15
CA VAL A 126 -9.85 9.82 4.73
C VAL A 126 -8.60 9.13 5.29
N LYS A 127 -8.64 8.65 6.54
CA LYS A 127 -7.52 7.89 7.12
C LYS A 127 -7.32 6.57 6.38
N GLN A 128 -8.41 5.84 6.15
CA GLN A 128 -8.38 4.57 5.43
C GLN A 128 -7.89 4.76 3.99
N MET A 129 -8.30 5.83 3.31
CA MET A 129 -7.80 6.22 2.00
C MET A 129 -6.29 6.38 2.00
N LEU A 130 -5.74 7.22 2.87
CA LEU A 130 -4.30 7.49 2.93
C LEU A 130 -3.50 6.20 3.18
N LEU A 131 -3.96 5.34 4.08
CA LEU A 131 -3.32 4.05 4.38
C LEU A 131 -3.39 3.08 3.19
N VAL A 132 -4.53 3.02 2.48
CA VAL A 132 -4.66 2.18 1.29
C VAL A 132 -3.75 2.68 0.17
N LEU A 133 -3.72 3.99 -0.08
CA LEU A 133 -2.89 4.59 -1.12
C LEU A 133 -1.39 4.43 -0.81
N GLN A 134 -1.00 4.45 0.47
CA GLN A 134 0.40 4.22 0.87
C GLN A 134 0.88 2.82 0.50
N GLY A 135 0.01 1.81 0.58
CA GLY A 135 0.35 0.43 0.21
C GLY A 135 0.48 0.19 -1.30
N VAL A 136 0.16 1.19 -2.13
CA VAL A 136 0.28 1.09 -3.60
C VAL A 136 1.52 1.84 -4.04
N HIS A 137 2.59 1.08 -4.25
CA HIS A 137 3.87 1.63 -4.70
C HIS A 137 3.96 1.64 -6.22
N ASP A 138 4.36 2.79 -6.74
CA ASP A 138 5.09 2.88 -8.00
C ASP A 138 6.59 3.03 -7.67
N ALA A 139 7.47 3.08 -8.66
CA ALA A 139 8.87 3.44 -8.46
C ALA A 139 9.01 4.68 -7.55
N PRO A 140 10.10 4.81 -6.76
CA PRO A 140 10.26 5.90 -5.81
C PRO A 140 10.13 7.25 -6.51
N SER A 141 9.06 7.99 -6.18
CA SER A 141 8.64 9.20 -6.89
C SER A 141 8.34 10.35 -5.92
N LEU A 142 8.29 11.58 -6.43
CA LEU A 142 8.00 12.77 -5.62
C LEU A 142 6.58 12.72 -5.03
N GLU A 143 5.65 12.14 -5.79
CA GLU A 143 4.26 11.89 -5.43
C GLU A 143 4.17 10.96 -4.21
N PHE A 144 5.00 9.93 -4.18
CA PHE A 144 5.09 9.01 -3.04
C PHE A 144 5.60 9.73 -1.78
N CYS A 145 6.66 10.55 -1.88
CA CYS A 145 7.16 11.35 -0.76
C CYS A 145 6.14 12.40 -0.27
N GLN A 146 5.28 12.92 -1.15
CA GLN A 146 4.19 13.81 -0.76
C GLN A 146 3.11 13.06 0.02
N LEU A 147 2.74 11.86 -0.43
CA LEU A 147 1.79 11.00 0.27
C LEU A 147 2.29 10.62 1.67
N GLU A 148 3.58 10.27 1.81
CA GLU A 148 4.18 9.95 3.11
C GLU A 148 4.03 11.10 4.12
N ARG A 149 4.22 12.34 3.68
CA ARG A 149 4.02 13.52 4.54
C ARG A 149 2.56 13.70 5.00
N LEU A 150 1.59 13.35 4.16
CA LEU A 150 0.17 13.38 4.55
C LEU A 150 -0.16 12.27 5.55
N VAL A 151 0.35 11.06 5.32
CA VAL A 151 0.18 9.91 6.22
C VAL A 151 0.82 10.21 7.58
N GLU A 152 2.01 10.80 7.60
CA GLU A 152 2.69 11.19 8.83
C GLU A 152 1.81 12.08 9.71
N VAL A 153 1.18 13.11 9.14
CA VAL A 153 0.27 14.02 9.88
C VAL A 153 -0.89 13.25 10.53
N VAL A 154 -1.47 12.29 9.81
CA VAL A 154 -2.62 11.51 10.29
C VAL A 154 -2.23 10.44 11.30
N VAL A 155 -1.05 9.86 11.18
CA VAL A 155 -0.60 8.73 12.02
C VAL A 155 0.16 9.20 13.27
N THR A 156 0.79 10.39 13.25
CA THR A 156 1.56 10.95 14.37
C THR A 156 0.82 10.94 15.72
N PRO A 157 -0.48 11.31 15.82
CA PRO A 157 -1.21 11.24 17.08
C PRO A 157 -1.23 9.83 17.68
N PHE A 158 -1.40 8.81 16.85
CA PHE A 158 -1.49 7.41 17.29
C PHE A 158 -0.14 6.85 17.72
N ILE A 159 0.94 7.21 17.03
CA ILE A 159 2.29 6.81 17.41
C ILE A 159 2.70 7.50 18.71
N ARG A 160 2.42 8.80 18.85
CA ARG A 160 2.73 9.56 20.06
C ARG A 160 1.97 9.03 21.27
N ASP A 161 0.67 8.78 21.14
CA ASP A 161 -0.13 8.23 22.24
C ASP A 161 0.34 6.82 22.64
N ALA A 162 0.75 5.98 21.68
CA ALA A 162 1.32 4.66 21.95
C ALA A 162 2.69 4.71 22.65
N LEU A 163 3.50 5.74 22.39
CA LEU A 163 4.80 5.94 23.03
C LEU A 163 4.71 6.65 24.39
N LEU A 164 3.59 7.32 24.68
CA LEU A 164 3.34 8.03 25.95
C LEU A 164 2.40 7.29 26.90
N THR A 165 1.81 6.17 26.46
CA THR A 165 1.14 5.24 27.38
C THR A 165 2.20 4.42 28.10
N ASP A 166 2.67 4.93 29.24
CA ASP A 166 3.32 4.11 30.27
C ASP A 166 2.46 2.84 30.47
N PRO A 167 3.03 1.61 30.44
CA PRO A 167 2.28 0.41 30.80
C PRO A 167 1.67 0.63 32.19
N PRO A 168 0.45 0.11 32.48
CA PRO A 168 -0.20 0.33 33.77
C PRO A 168 0.76 -0.10 34.87
N ARG A 169 1.25 0.88 35.66
CA ARG A 169 2.14 0.62 36.78
C ARG A 169 1.40 -0.31 37.71
N HIS A 170 1.94 -1.52 37.85
CA HIS A 170 1.46 -2.54 38.77
C HIS A 170 1.14 -1.89 40.12
N GLN A 171 -0.13 -1.98 40.52
CA GLN A 171 -0.53 -1.71 41.88
C GLN A 171 0.23 -2.69 42.77
N GLU A 172 1.16 -2.16 43.54
CA GLU A 172 2.07 -2.87 44.43
C GLU A 172 1.24 -3.67 45.44
N MET A 173 1.01 -4.95 45.15
CA MET A 173 0.36 -5.86 46.07
C MET A 173 1.38 -6.25 47.13
N ARG A 174 1.29 -5.55 48.25
CA ARG A 174 2.01 -5.77 49.51
C ARG A 174 2.11 -7.27 49.83
N ALA A 175 3.32 -7.80 49.86
CA ALA A 175 3.59 -9.17 50.28
C ALA A 175 3.26 -9.39 51.77
N PRO A 176 2.65 -10.54 52.16
CA PRO A 176 2.49 -10.92 53.57
C PRO A 176 3.79 -11.56 54.11
N PRO A 177 3.99 -11.59 55.45
CA PRO A 177 5.25 -12.00 56.09
C PRO A 177 5.49 -13.52 56.02
N PRO A 178 6.74 -13.97 56.23
CA PRO A 178 7.11 -15.38 56.08
C PRO A 178 6.79 -16.16 57.36
N GLY A 179 6.12 -17.30 57.21
CA GLY A 179 5.84 -18.21 58.32
C GLY A 179 5.06 -19.44 57.91
N ASP A 180 5.79 -20.56 57.87
CA ASP A 180 5.35 -21.93 58.17
C ASP A 180 4.61 -22.76 57.11
N ALA A 181 5.45 -23.50 56.38
CA ALA A 181 5.48 -24.97 56.33
C ALA A 181 4.52 -25.75 55.42
N LEU A 182 5.18 -26.71 54.74
CA LEU A 182 4.73 -28.01 54.21
C LEU A 182 4.34 -28.09 52.72
N SER A 183 5.19 -28.86 52.01
CA SER A 183 4.93 -29.76 50.86
C SER A 183 3.91 -29.31 49.81
N LEU A 184 4.26 -29.24 48.53
CA LEU A 184 4.44 -30.42 47.68
C LEU A 184 5.27 -30.06 46.43
N GLY A 185 6.02 -31.04 45.91
CA GLY A 185 7.02 -30.90 44.84
C GLY A 185 6.47 -30.65 43.42
N PRO A 186 7.36 -30.71 42.41
CA PRO A 186 7.06 -30.27 41.04
C PRO A 186 6.02 -31.18 40.39
N LEU A 187 5.00 -30.58 39.78
CA LEU A 187 4.01 -31.30 38.98
C LEU A 187 4.71 -31.91 37.74
N VAL A 188 4.95 -33.21 37.81
CA VAL A 188 5.25 -34.08 36.67
C VAL A 188 3.98 -34.15 35.81
N GLU A 189 4.08 -33.73 34.55
CA GLU A 189 3.10 -34.05 33.53
C GLU A 189 3.25 -35.54 33.20
N THR A 190 2.26 -36.34 33.59
CA THR A 190 2.17 -37.77 33.26
C THR A 190 0.98 -38.00 32.34
N GLU A 191 1.32 -38.48 31.14
CA GLU A 191 0.64 -39.54 30.38
C GLU A 191 -0.70 -39.21 29.71
N GLY A 192 -0.62 -39.15 28.37
CA GLY A 192 -1.75 -39.19 27.45
C GLY A 192 -1.30 -39.68 26.07
N GLU A 193 -0.57 -40.80 25.99
CA GLU A 193 -0.36 -41.52 24.73
C GLU A 193 -1.36 -42.68 24.63
N ALA A 194 -2.21 -42.64 23.58
CA ALA A 194 -2.45 -43.72 22.62
C ALA A 194 -3.83 -43.56 21.97
N TYR A 195 -3.89 -43.37 20.65
CA TYR A 195 -4.28 -44.43 19.72
C TYR A 195 -4.33 -43.89 18.27
N LEU A 196 -3.58 -44.59 17.40
CA LEU A 196 -3.66 -44.65 15.93
C LEU A 196 -2.99 -43.54 15.08
N GLU A 197 -1.66 -43.67 15.03
CA GLU A 197 -0.83 -43.82 13.84
C GLU A 197 -1.55 -44.13 12.51
N LYS A 198 -1.39 -43.25 11.50
CA LYS A 198 -0.93 -43.52 10.12
C LYS A 198 -1.37 -42.42 9.16
N THR A 199 -0.44 -41.59 8.69
CA THR A 199 0.11 -41.64 7.32
C THR A 199 0.95 -40.40 7.03
N GLY A 200 2.20 -40.61 6.61
CA GLY A 200 2.73 -39.90 5.45
C GLY A 200 3.33 -38.51 5.66
N GLY A 201 4.50 -38.46 6.29
CA GLY A 201 5.70 -37.89 5.65
C GLY A 201 5.82 -36.36 5.48
N VAL A 202 7.09 -35.96 5.43
CA VAL A 202 7.62 -34.65 4.99
C VAL A 202 7.76 -33.64 6.15
N ARG A 203 8.91 -33.63 6.86
CA ARG A 203 10.07 -32.75 6.56
C ARG A 203 9.58 -31.30 6.30
N ARG A 204 9.90 -30.27 7.09
CA ARG A 204 11.27 -29.80 7.37
C ARG A 204 11.23 -28.33 7.90
N HIS A 205 12.20 -28.02 8.78
CA HIS A 205 12.92 -26.73 8.97
C HIS A 205 12.31 -25.55 9.76
N THR A 206 12.96 -25.30 10.90
CA THR A 206 13.31 -24.00 11.48
C THR A 206 14.06 -23.11 10.49
N VAL A 207 13.70 -21.83 10.35
CA VAL A 207 14.62 -20.74 9.95
C VAL A 207 14.25 -19.44 10.68
N ALA A 208 15.30 -18.71 11.02
CA ALA A 208 15.40 -17.66 12.01
C ALA A 208 14.87 -16.27 11.60
N ASN A 209 14.66 -15.51 12.67
CA ASN A 209 14.61 -14.06 12.83
C ASN A 209 15.58 -13.31 11.87
N VAL A 210 15.06 -12.32 11.13
CA VAL A 210 15.87 -11.34 10.38
C VAL A 210 15.94 -10.07 11.22
N HIS A 211 17.12 -9.77 11.75
CA HIS A 211 17.47 -8.47 12.29
C HIS A 211 18.04 -7.63 11.14
N CYS A 212 17.48 -6.44 10.92
CA CYS A 212 18.10 -5.38 10.12
C CYS A 212 19.19 -4.72 10.95
N ASP A 213 20.38 -4.54 10.39
CA ASP A 213 21.34 -3.59 10.93
C ASP A 213 22.03 -2.82 9.80
N GLU A 214 22.21 -1.53 10.05
CA GLU A 214 22.65 -0.49 9.13
C GLU A 214 24.19 -0.42 9.05
N GLY A 215 24.70 0.02 7.89
CA GLY A 215 25.92 0.82 7.79
C GLY A 215 27.28 0.09 7.89
N GLY A 216 28.04 0.07 6.78
CA GLY A 216 29.44 -0.35 6.83
C GLY A 216 30.17 -0.22 5.50
N VAL A 217 30.66 0.98 5.20
CA VAL A 217 31.60 1.26 4.12
C VAL A 217 32.93 0.54 4.40
N THR A 218 33.46 -0.26 3.47
CA THR A 218 34.89 -0.61 3.43
C THR A 218 35.36 -0.90 2.01
N PHE A 219 36.27 -0.05 1.57
CA PHE A 219 37.13 -0.15 0.38
C PHE A 219 38.25 -1.19 0.63
N MET A 220 38.86 -1.67 -0.47
CA MET A 220 40.17 -2.34 -0.60
C MET A 220 40.15 -3.83 -0.96
N LEU A 221 40.60 -4.11 -2.19
CA LEU A 221 41.64 -5.12 -2.47
C LEU A 221 42.39 -4.70 -3.75
N GLY A 222 43.65 -4.26 -3.56
CA GLY A 222 44.67 -4.18 -4.60
C GLY A 222 45.26 -5.57 -4.89
N ALA A 223 46.26 -5.78 -5.74
CA ALA A 223 47.12 -4.94 -6.56
C ALA A 223 47.73 -5.83 -7.68
N GLY A 224 48.43 -5.22 -8.66
CA GLY A 224 48.95 -5.82 -9.91
C GLY A 224 50.12 -6.83 -9.76
N PRO A 225 51.13 -6.91 -10.66
CA PRO A 225 51.61 -5.90 -11.64
C PRO A 225 52.07 -6.45 -13.03
N MET A 226 52.27 -5.56 -14.03
CA MET A 226 53.55 -5.33 -14.76
C MET A 226 53.36 -4.52 -16.06
N ALA A 227 54.15 -3.45 -16.18
CA ALA A 227 54.44 -2.64 -17.38
C ALA A 227 55.52 -3.38 -18.25
N PRO A 228 56.01 -2.88 -19.43
CA PRO A 228 55.99 -1.49 -19.90
C PRO A 228 55.95 -1.21 -21.43
N LYS A 229 56.05 0.09 -21.73
CA LYS A 229 56.59 0.77 -22.94
C LYS A 229 55.68 1.03 -24.16
N GLY A 230 55.35 2.33 -24.29
CA GLY A 230 55.94 3.14 -25.37
C GLY A 230 55.00 3.58 -26.50
N GLY A 231 55.08 4.86 -26.89
CA GLY A 231 54.74 5.28 -28.27
C GLY A 231 53.83 6.48 -28.42
N ARG A 232 54.44 7.66 -28.59
CA ARG A 232 53.90 8.95 -29.04
C ARG A 232 53.11 8.92 -30.37
N ARG A 233 52.36 10.03 -30.57
CA ARG A 233 51.87 10.68 -31.82
C ARG A 233 50.59 10.07 -32.40
N GLY A 234 49.62 10.81 -32.91
CA GLY A 234 49.44 12.25 -33.14
C GLY A 234 48.20 12.48 -34.02
N VAL A 235 47.55 13.62 -33.83
CA VAL A 235 46.76 14.46 -34.74
C VAL A 235 46.54 13.93 -36.18
N THR A 236 45.29 13.89 -36.67
CA THR A 236 44.74 14.78 -37.74
C THR A 236 43.39 14.32 -38.28
N CYS A 237 42.57 15.32 -38.59
CA CYS A 237 41.30 15.27 -39.30
C CYS A 237 41.40 14.62 -40.69
N ARG A 238 40.30 14.01 -41.12
CA ARG A 238 39.70 14.31 -42.42
C ARG A 238 38.20 14.10 -42.38
#